data_AF-A0A949FR25-F1
#
_entry.id   AF-A0A949FR25-F1
#
_cell.length_a   1.000
_cell.length_b   1.000
_cell.length_c   1.000
_cell.angle_alpha   90.00
_cell.angle_beta   90.00
_cell.angle_gamma   90.00
#
_symmetry.space_group_name_H-M   'P 1'
#
loop_
_entity.id
_entity.type
_entity.pdbx_description
1 polymer ?
#
loop_
_entity_poly.entity_id
_entity_poly.type
_entity_poly.pdbx_seq_one_letter_code
_entity_poly.pdbx_strand_id
1 'polypeptide(L)'
;MAKSKGKRTSRVSRGGVVVAHRVEGGNWSYVATNSDYADVCRHSAIKVSRPTRPRKRAAVRYQKPSSVKRVASRSIVCFSRLADLTDEVVSQLRESQITKQVVFVGGSPVEAVTPRLMALQIRSPDRLHIADKKDSTSEAMLIHRLFAGMREVGQDPTIVDAWVEGDQLVLLSAAFQRLSIPFSKLDRFLGNNRDEGQRFEIDEDGRFLYWPHADVHFGWKQLEQLVDPTKSLQDQKKTDRFKRLYGNAVRKLRESAGLKQTEIDGLTDRQLRRIESGEQMASSKALESLAKAHR
;
A
#
# COMPACT_ATOMS: atom_id res chain seq x y z
N MET A 1 -11.68 19.11 -54.96
CA MET A 1 -10.78 18.32 -54.09
C MET A 1 -11.09 18.64 -52.63
N ALA A 2 -11.77 17.75 -51.92
CA ALA A 2 -11.95 17.83 -50.47
C ALA A 2 -11.86 16.40 -49.91
N LYS A 3 -10.75 16.08 -49.23
CA LYS A 3 -10.53 14.77 -48.61
C LYS A 3 -11.26 14.72 -47.27
N SER A 4 -12.38 14.00 -47.24
CA SER A 4 -13.03 13.54 -46.00
C SER A 4 -12.09 12.58 -45.26
N LYS A 5 -11.61 13.00 -44.08
CA LYS A 5 -10.84 12.14 -43.17
C LYS A 5 -11.82 11.26 -42.40
N GLY A 6 -11.99 10.03 -42.88
CA GLY A 6 -12.70 8.97 -42.15
C GLY A 6 -12.09 8.75 -40.77
N LYS A 7 -12.92 8.98 -39.74
CA LYS A 7 -12.63 8.68 -38.34
C LYS A 7 -12.59 7.16 -38.20
N ARG A 8 -11.40 6.55 -38.24
CA ARG A 8 -11.19 5.12 -37.98
C ARG A 8 -11.53 4.84 -36.51
N THR A 9 -12.77 4.46 -36.25
CA THR A 9 -13.13 3.69 -35.07
C THR A 9 -12.55 2.28 -35.25
N SER A 10 -11.44 2.00 -34.59
CA SER A 10 -10.89 0.65 -34.52
C SER A 10 -11.88 -0.26 -33.81
N ARG A 11 -12.52 -1.13 -34.59
CA ARG A 11 -13.33 -2.26 -34.13
C ARG A 11 -12.43 -3.14 -33.26
N VAL A 12 -12.69 -3.17 -31.95
CA VAL A 12 -11.99 -4.04 -31.00
C VAL A 12 -12.45 -5.47 -31.25
N SER A 13 -11.52 -6.33 -31.65
CA SER A 13 -11.74 -7.78 -31.78
C SER A 13 -12.06 -8.38 -30.40
N ARG A 14 -13.08 -9.24 -30.34
CA ARG A 14 -13.52 -9.98 -29.13
C ARG A 14 -12.55 -11.10 -28.66
N GLY A 15 -11.24 -10.96 -28.92
CA GLY A 15 -10.20 -11.86 -28.40
C GLY A 15 -9.46 -11.15 -27.27
N GLY A 16 -9.20 -11.86 -26.17
CA GLY A 16 -8.70 -11.35 -24.87
C GLY A 16 -7.74 -10.17 -24.99
N VAL A 17 -8.23 -8.95 -24.76
CA VAL A 17 -7.43 -7.74 -24.91
C VAL A 17 -6.73 -7.49 -23.58
N VAL A 18 -5.49 -7.92 -23.48
CA VAL A 18 -4.59 -7.43 -22.43
C VAL A 18 -4.19 -6.01 -22.78
N VAL A 19 -4.64 -5.04 -21.98
CA VAL A 19 -4.35 -3.62 -22.20
C VAL A 19 -3.42 -3.11 -21.12
N ALA A 20 -2.27 -2.57 -21.55
CA ALA A 20 -1.38 -1.86 -20.65
C ALA A 20 -1.65 -0.36 -20.68
N HIS A 21 -1.65 0.24 -19.49
CA HIS A 21 -1.92 1.65 -19.30
C HIS A 21 -0.85 2.27 -18.41
N ARG A 22 -0.28 3.37 -18.88
CA ARG A 22 0.64 4.20 -18.10
C ARG A 22 -0.12 5.34 -17.43
N VAL A 23 0.10 5.53 -16.13
CA VAL A 23 -0.45 6.65 -15.37
C VAL A 23 0.56 7.79 -15.35
N GLU A 24 0.22 8.93 -15.97
CA GLU A 24 1.06 10.11 -15.93
C GLU A 24 1.11 10.72 -14.51
N GLY A 25 2.32 10.91 -13.97
CA GLY A 25 2.54 11.42 -12.60
C GLY A 25 2.79 10.35 -11.54
N GLY A 26 2.58 9.07 -11.86
CA GLY A 26 2.92 7.94 -10.99
C GLY A 26 4.19 7.20 -11.41
N ASN A 27 4.86 6.55 -10.45
CA ASN A 27 5.93 5.57 -10.71
C ASN A 27 5.36 4.15 -10.90
N TRP A 28 4.17 4.02 -11.49
CA TRP A 28 3.52 2.74 -11.68
C TRP A 28 2.69 2.70 -12.98
N SER A 29 2.43 1.48 -13.45
CA SER A 29 1.58 1.16 -14.59
C SER A 29 0.63 0.04 -14.21
N TYR A 30 -0.47 -0.10 -14.95
CA TYR A 30 -1.38 -1.22 -14.78
C TYR A 30 -1.67 -1.96 -16.08
N VAL A 31 -2.04 -3.22 -15.95
CA VAL A 31 -2.46 -4.12 -17.03
C VAL A 31 -3.83 -4.68 -16.67
N ALA A 32 -4.80 -4.59 -17.56
CA ALA A 32 -6.11 -5.22 -17.41
C ALA A 32 -6.31 -6.29 -18.49
N THR A 33 -6.85 -7.45 -18.13
CA THR A 33 -7.07 -8.56 -19.08
C THR A 33 -8.36 -8.47 -19.88
N ASN A 34 -9.27 -7.54 -19.51
CA ASN A 34 -10.52 -7.29 -20.19
C ASN A 34 -10.88 -5.80 -20.18
N SER A 35 -11.89 -5.40 -20.97
CA SER A 35 -12.35 -4.02 -21.08
C SER A 35 -12.96 -3.46 -19.80
N ASP A 36 -13.72 -4.26 -19.07
CA ASP A 36 -14.40 -3.83 -17.83
C ASP A 36 -13.36 -3.37 -16.80
N TYR A 37 -12.33 -4.18 -16.57
CA TYR A 37 -11.23 -3.81 -15.68
C TYR A 37 -10.36 -2.69 -16.24
N ALA A 38 -10.18 -2.61 -17.56
CA ALA A 38 -9.46 -1.48 -18.14
C ALA A 38 -10.17 -0.16 -17.83
N ASP A 39 -11.50 -0.15 -17.87
CA ASP A 39 -12.32 1.01 -17.54
C ASP A 39 -12.34 1.29 -16.04
N VAL A 40 -12.55 0.29 -15.17
CA VAL A 40 -12.49 0.47 -13.71
C VAL A 40 -11.12 1.02 -13.29
N CYS A 41 -10.03 0.41 -13.76
CA CYS A 41 -8.68 0.89 -13.48
C CYS A 41 -8.48 2.32 -14.00
N ARG A 42 -8.99 2.64 -15.19
CA ARG A 42 -8.88 4.01 -15.73
C ARG A 42 -9.58 5.03 -14.82
N HIS A 43 -10.79 4.72 -14.37
CA HIS A 43 -11.54 5.61 -13.47
C HIS A 43 -10.81 5.79 -12.13
N SER A 44 -10.37 4.70 -11.50
CA SER A 44 -9.61 4.74 -10.24
C SER A 44 -8.29 5.51 -10.41
N ALA A 45 -7.55 5.26 -11.50
CA ALA A 45 -6.31 5.96 -11.77
C ALA A 45 -6.54 7.48 -11.95
N ILE A 46 -7.58 7.89 -12.67
CA ILE A 46 -7.95 9.30 -12.83
C ILE A 46 -8.31 9.91 -11.48
N LYS A 47 -9.15 9.22 -10.68
CA LYS A 47 -9.58 9.69 -9.36
C LYS A 47 -8.40 9.95 -8.43
N VAL A 48 -7.48 8.98 -8.34
CA VAL A 48 -6.27 9.08 -7.51
C VAL A 48 -5.25 10.08 -8.09
N SER A 49 -5.23 10.31 -9.41
CA SER A 49 -4.27 11.24 -10.01
C SER A 49 -4.73 12.69 -10.05
N ARG A 50 -5.96 13.03 -9.59
CA ARG A 50 -6.41 14.43 -9.52
C ARG A 50 -5.49 15.19 -8.55
N PRO A 51 -4.71 16.18 -9.02
CA PRO A 51 -3.80 16.91 -8.16
C PRO A 51 -4.60 17.85 -7.24
N THR A 52 -4.11 18.06 -6.02
CA THR A 52 -4.54 19.16 -5.14
C THR A 52 -4.21 20.55 -5.70
N ARG A 53 -3.53 20.65 -6.86
CA ARG A 53 -3.28 21.90 -7.59
C ARG A 53 -3.48 21.76 -9.11
N PRO A 54 -4.01 22.78 -9.81
CA PRO A 54 -4.58 22.65 -11.15
C PRO A 54 -3.54 22.73 -12.28
N ARG A 55 -2.45 21.95 -12.25
CA ARG A 55 -1.51 21.90 -13.38
C ARG A 55 -1.12 20.47 -13.72
N LYS A 56 -1.62 20.05 -14.90
CA LYS A 56 -1.50 18.75 -15.60
C LYS A 56 -2.62 17.77 -15.26
N ARG A 57 -3.55 17.59 -16.20
CA ARG A 57 -4.50 16.48 -16.20
C ARG A 57 -3.69 15.19 -16.33
N ALA A 58 -3.88 14.25 -15.42
CA ALA A 58 -3.34 12.92 -15.57
C ALA A 58 -3.93 12.29 -16.85
N ALA A 59 -3.08 11.96 -17.82
CA ALA A 59 -3.49 11.18 -18.98
C ALA A 59 -3.12 9.70 -18.76
N VAL A 60 -4.05 8.83 -19.13
CA VAL A 60 -3.80 7.39 -19.21
C VAL A 60 -3.49 7.06 -20.66
N ARG A 61 -2.28 6.58 -20.95
CA ARG A 61 -1.89 6.20 -22.32
C ARG A 61 -1.94 4.70 -22.52
N TYR A 62 -2.54 4.29 -23.64
CA TYR A 62 -2.53 2.92 -24.13
C TYR A 62 -1.11 2.47 -24.52
N GLN A 63 -0.75 1.25 -24.17
CA GLN A 63 0.45 0.56 -24.60
C GLN A 63 0.13 -0.91 -24.92
N LYS A 64 0.89 -1.50 -25.86
CA LYS A 64 0.88 -2.96 -26.01
C LYS A 64 1.52 -3.59 -24.77
N PRO A 65 1.04 -4.72 -24.24
CA PRO A 65 1.61 -5.37 -23.05
C PRO A 65 3.12 -5.63 -23.16
N SER A 66 3.56 -6.19 -24.29
CA SER A 66 4.97 -6.45 -24.59
C SER A 66 5.83 -5.18 -24.74
N SER A 67 5.21 -4.01 -24.90
CA SER A 67 5.92 -2.72 -24.98
C SER A 67 6.14 -2.05 -23.63
N VAL A 68 5.61 -2.60 -22.53
CA VAL A 68 5.84 -2.12 -21.17
C VAL A 68 7.23 -2.55 -20.71
N LYS A 69 8.26 -1.79 -21.12
CA LYS A 69 9.64 -2.02 -20.68
C LYS A 69 9.80 -1.70 -19.19
N ARG A 70 10.55 -2.53 -18.44
CA ARG A 70 11.05 -2.22 -17.09
C ARG A 70 11.78 -0.89 -17.17
N VAL A 71 11.18 0.10 -16.54
CA VAL A 71 11.96 1.16 -15.91
C VAL A 71 12.20 0.66 -14.50
N ALA A 72 13.47 0.56 -14.08
CA ALA A 72 13.89 -0.15 -12.86
C ALA A 72 13.17 0.29 -11.57
N SER A 73 12.52 1.45 -11.57
CA SER A 73 11.78 2.02 -10.44
C SER A 73 10.25 1.89 -10.52
N ARG A 74 9.69 1.19 -11.52
CA ARG A 74 8.23 1.16 -11.73
C ARG A 74 7.57 -0.15 -11.34
N SER A 75 6.55 -0.07 -10.47
CA SER A 75 5.64 -1.18 -10.21
C SER A 75 4.64 -1.32 -11.36
N ILE A 76 4.47 -2.55 -11.85
CA ILE A 76 3.45 -2.91 -12.84
C ILE A 76 2.47 -3.87 -12.15
N VAL A 77 1.20 -3.47 -12.08
CA VAL A 77 0.14 -4.28 -11.45
C VAL A 77 -0.80 -4.81 -12.53
N CYS A 78 -1.08 -6.11 -12.52
CA CYS A 78 -2.07 -6.71 -13.39
C CYS A 78 -3.37 -7.03 -12.63
N PHE A 79 -4.52 -6.75 -13.26
CA PHE A 79 -5.84 -7.10 -12.78
C PHE A 79 -6.50 -8.06 -13.76
N SER A 80 -7.00 -9.18 -13.25
CA SER A 80 -7.59 -10.23 -14.08
C SER A 80 -8.80 -10.88 -13.40
N ARG A 81 -9.81 -11.27 -14.17
CA ARG A 81 -10.74 -12.31 -13.69
C ARG A 81 -10.06 -13.64 -13.88
N LEU A 82 -10.30 -14.59 -13.00
CA LEU A 82 -9.83 -15.95 -13.20
C LEU A 82 -10.31 -16.49 -14.55
N ALA A 83 -11.54 -16.14 -14.96
CA ALA A 83 -12.15 -16.43 -16.26
C ALA A 83 -11.30 -16.00 -17.48
N ASP A 84 -10.58 -14.88 -17.37
CA ASP A 84 -9.84 -14.28 -18.48
C ASP A 84 -8.42 -14.84 -18.64
N LEU A 85 -7.95 -15.62 -17.65
CA LEU A 85 -6.62 -16.23 -17.66
C LEU A 85 -6.58 -17.47 -18.56
N THR A 86 -6.72 -17.24 -19.86
CA THR A 86 -6.47 -18.23 -20.91
C THR A 86 -4.98 -18.43 -21.12
N ASP A 87 -4.56 -19.53 -21.75
CA ASP A 87 -3.14 -19.82 -22.01
C ASP A 87 -2.45 -18.70 -22.82
N GLU A 88 -3.16 -18.11 -23.77
CA GLU A 88 -2.68 -16.97 -24.55
C GLU A 88 -2.44 -15.74 -23.66
N VAL A 89 -3.42 -15.38 -22.82
CA VAL A 89 -3.28 -14.26 -21.88
C VAL A 89 -2.15 -14.53 -20.89
N VAL A 90 -2.08 -15.72 -20.32
CA VAL A 90 -1.00 -16.11 -19.39
C VAL A 90 0.37 -15.99 -20.05
N SER A 91 0.51 -16.44 -21.30
CA SER A 91 1.74 -16.29 -22.09
C SER A 91 2.13 -14.81 -22.22
N GLN A 92 1.19 -13.95 -22.61
CA GLN A 92 1.42 -12.50 -22.72
C GLN A 92 1.79 -11.86 -21.38
N LEU A 93 1.17 -12.29 -20.27
CA LEU A 93 1.47 -11.80 -18.92
C LEU A 93 2.86 -12.25 -18.45
N ARG A 94 3.33 -13.44 -18.82
CA ARG A 94 4.69 -13.92 -18.49
C ARG A 94 5.77 -13.13 -19.24
N GLU A 95 5.50 -12.77 -20.49
CA GLU A 95 6.38 -11.87 -21.27
C GLU A 95 6.36 -10.44 -20.70
N SER A 96 5.28 -10.07 -20.03
CA SER A 96 5.13 -8.78 -19.37
C SER A 96 5.88 -8.77 -18.03
N GLN A 97 6.59 -7.69 -17.73
CA GLN A 97 7.37 -7.57 -16.49
C GLN A 97 6.50 -7.20 -15.28
N ILE A 98 5.37 -7.90 -15.11
CA ILE A 98 4.38 -7.66 -14.07
C ILE A 98 5.02 -7.90 -12.71
N THR A 99 4.97 -6.90 -11.84
CA THR A 99 5.52 -7.00 -10.48
C THR A 99 4.50 -7.59 -9.51
N LYS A 100 3.21 -7.29 -9.70
CA LYS A 100 2.10 -7.67 -8.81
C LYS A 100 0.89 -8.08 -9.64
N GLN A 101 0.13 -9.06 -9.18
CA GLN A 101 -1.07 -9.54 -9.85
C GLN A 101 -2.22 -9.68 -8.85
N VAL A 102 -3.37 -9.12 -9.21
CA VAL A 102 -4.65 -9.28 -8.51
C VAL A 102 -5.54 -10.13 -9.41
N VAL A 103 -5.96 -11.29 -8.90
CA VAL A 103 -6.87 -12.20 -9.59
C VAL A 103 -8.18 -12.25 -8.84
N PHE A 104 -9.26 -11.82 -9.49
CA PHE A 104 -10.61 -11.93 -8.97
C PHE A 104 -11.20 -13.29 -9.35
N VAL A 105 -11.59 -14.08 -8.36
CA VAL A 105 -12.09 -15.46 -8.58
C VAL A 105 -13.62 -15.55 -8.67
N GLY A 106 -14.32 -14.43 -8.45
CA GLY A 106 -15.78 -14.35 -8.47
C GLY A 106 -16.40 -15.04 -9.69
N GLY A 107 -17.35 -15.95 -9.43
CA GLY A 107 -18.13 -16.66 -10.46
C GLY A 107 -17.39 -17.78 -11.20
N SER A 108 -16.16 -18.13 -10.82
CA SER A 108 -15.44 -19.28 -11.40
C SER A 108 -15.59 -20.54 -10.54
N PRO A 109 -15.67 -21.74 -11.15
CA PRO A 109 -15.68 -23.00 -10.40
C PRO A 109 -14.35 -23.19 -9.65
N VAL A 110 -14.42 -23.77 -8.44
CA VAL A 110 -13.27 -23.96 -7.54
C VAL A 110 -12.17 -24.78 -8.21
N GLU A 111 -12.57 -25.75 -9.03
CA GLU A 111 -11.68 -26.65 -9.78
C GLU A 111 -10.81 -25.91 -10.81
N ALA A 112 -11.27 -24.75 -11.31
CA ALA A 112 -10.50 -23.94 -12.26
C ALA A 112 -9.46 -23.04 -11.59
N VAL A 113 -9.52 -22.85 -10.27
CA VAL A 113 -8.66 -21.93 -9.52
C VAL A 113 -7.21 -22.40 -9.55
N THR A 114 -6.95 -23.60 -9.01
CA THR A 114 -5.60 -24.16 -8.91
C THR A 114 -4.84 -24.22 -10.24
N PRO A 115 -5.36 -24.84 -11.32
CA PRO A 115 -4.61 -24.97 -12.57
C PRO A 115 -4.26 -23.62 -13.19
N ARG A 116 -5.18 -22.64 -13.14
CA ARG A 116 -4.95 -21.29 -13.70
C ARG A 116 -3.95 -20.49 -12.88
N LEU A 117 -3.97 -20.60 -11.55
CA LEU A 117 -2.97 -19.96 -10.70
C LEU A 117 -1.58 -20.55 -10.89
N MET A 118 -1.48 -21.88 -11.04
CA MET A 118 -0.20 -22.53 -11.37
C MET A 118 0.34 -22.08 -12.73
N ALA A 119 -0.53 -21.85 -13.71
CA ALA A 119 -0.15 -21.32 -15.01
C ALA A 119 0.48 -19.92 -14.92
N LEU A 120 0.19 -19.10 -13.91
CA LEU A 120 0.86 -17.81 -13.73
C LEU A 120 2.34 -17.94 -13.32
N GLN A 121 2.75 -19.10 -12.80
CA GLN A 121 4.11 -19.37 -12.31
C GLN A 121 4.61 -18.33 -11.28
N ILE A 122 3.71 -17.71 -10.52
CA ILE A 122 4.07 -16.78 -9.46
C ILE A 122 4.41 -17.58 -8.21
N ARG A 123 5.69 -17.55 -7.82
CA ARG A 123 6.23 -18.27 -6.66
C ARG A 123 6.38 -17.43 -5.40
N SER A 124 6.15 -16.12 -5.50
CA SER A 124 6.30 -15.20 -4.37
C SER A 124 4.91 -14.79 -3.87
N PRO A 125 4.62 -14.96 -2.58
CA PRO A 125 3.37 -14.54 -1.99
C PRO A 125 3.17 -13.02 -2.08
N ASP A 126 4.25 -12.24 -2.18
CA ASP A 126 4.22 -10.77 -2.26
C ASP A 126 3.94 -10.25 -3.68
N ARG A 127 3.62 -11.16 -4.63
CA ARG A 127 3.36 -10.81 -6.03
C ARG A 127 1.97 -11.22 -6.49
N LEU A 128 1.22 -11.99 -5.71
CA LEU A 128 -0.11 -12.47 -6.06
C LEU A 128 -1.09 -12.20 -4.91
N HIS A 129 -2.20 -11.56 -5.26
CA HIS A 129 -3.39 -11.47 -4.43
C HIS A 129 -4.56 -12.13 -5.15
N ILE A 130 -5.29 -12.97 -4.43
CA ILE A 130 -6.52 -13.62 -4.90
C ILE A 130 -7.65 -12.95 -4.16
N ALA A 131 -8.49 -12.23 -4.88
CA ALA A 131 -9.59 -11.47 -4.31
C ALA A 131 -10.91 -12.21 -4.55
N ASP A 132 -11.59 -12.58 -3.47
CA ASP A 132 -12.97 -13.07 -3.51
C ASP A 132 -13.93 -11.89 -3.32
N LYS A 133 -14.14 -11.11 -4.38
CA LYS A 133 -15.14 -10.05 -4.44
C LYS A 133 -16.27 -10.49 -5.36
N LYS A 134 -17.50 -10.37 -4.87
CA LYS A 134 -18.70 -10.92 -5.52
C LYS A 134 -19.38 -9.93 -6.47
N ASP A 135 -19.06 -8.64 -6.36
CA ASP A 135 -19.68 -7.57 -7.12
C ASP A 135 -18.65 -6.56 -7.64
N SER A 136 -19.01 -5.89 -8.73
CA SER A 136 -18.15 -4.93 -9.43
C SER A 136 -17.81 -3.69 -8.60
N THR A 137 -18.64 -3.31 -7.62
CA THR A 137 -18.38 -2.17 -6.74
C THR A 137 -17.24 -2.51 -5.79
N SER A 138 -17.30 -3.69 -5.16
CA SER A 138 -16.23 -4.20 -4.29
C SER A 138 -14.90 -4.39 -5.03
N GLU A 139 -14.94 -4.89 -6.27
CA GLU A 139 -13.77 -4.98 -7.15
C GLU A 139 -13.17 -3.58 -7.41
N ALA A 140 -14.02 -2.61 -7.78
CA ALA A 140 -13.60 -1.24 -8.05
C ALA A 140 -12.99 -0.55 -6.83
N MET A 141 -13.55 -0.79 -5.63
CA MET A 141 -13.02 -0.26 -4.37
C MET A 141 -11.66 -0.83 -4.03
N LEU A 142 -11.44 -2.14 -4.22
CA LEU A 142 -10.11 -2.74 -4.04
C LEU A 142 -9.08 -2.11 -4.99
N ILE A 143 -9.44 -1.97 -6.28
CA ILE A 143 -8.56 -1.35 -7.28
C ILE A 143 -8.24 0.10 -6.90
N HIS A 144 -9.25 0.87 -6.47
CA HIS A 144 -9.07 2.24 -6.01
C HIS A 144 -8.11 2.33 -4.82
N ARG A 145 -8.32 1.52 -3.77
CA ARG A 145 -7.43 1.47 -2.59
C ARG A 145 -6.00 1.12 -2.95
N LEU A 146 -5.81 0.14 -3.84
CA LEU A 146 -4.48 -0.24 -4.32
C LEU A 146 -3.78 0.93 -5.02
N PHE A 147 -4.50 1.65 -5.88
CA PHE A 147 -3.95 2.81 -6.58
C PHE A 147 -3.67 3.99 -5.64
N ALA A 148 -4.56 4.24 -4.68
CA ALA A 148 -4.37 5.26 -3.65
C ALA A 148 -3.10 4.98 -2.83
N GLY A 149 -2.93 3.74 -2.34
CA GLY A 149 -1.74 3.33 -1.59
C GLY A 149 -0.45 3.36 -2.39
N MET A 150 -0.48 3.03 -3.69
CA MET A 150 0.71 3.13 -4.56
C MET A 150 1.15 4.57 -4.85
N ARG A 151 0.29 5.57 -4.61
CA ARG A 151 0.65 6.99 -4.74
C ARG A 151 1.42 7.50 -3.51
N GLU A 152 1.12 7.00 -2.33
CA GLU A 152 1.64 7.49 -1.05
C GLU A 152 3.01 6.89 -0.68
N VAL A 153 4.04 7.18 -1.50
CA VAL A 153 5.41 6.72 -1.25
C VAL A 153 5.94 7.34 0.05
N GLY A 154 6.33 6.50 1.01
CA GLY A 154 6.95 6.91 2.26
C GLY A 154 5.99 7.22 3.41
N GLN A 155 4.68 6.95 3.25
CA GLN A 155 3.71 6.95 4.35
C GLN A 155 3.48 5.56 4.91
N ASP A 156 2.63 5.49 5.94
CA ASP A 156 2.21 4.23 6.56
C ASP A 156 1.47 3.37 5.54
N PRO A 157 1.64 2.03 5.57
CA PRO A 157 0.95 1.18 4.60
C PRO A 157 -0.57 1.36 4.68
N THR A 158 -1.23 1.47 3.53
CA THR A 158 -2.70 1.45 3.45
C THR A 158 -3.22 0.03 3.29
N ILE A 159 -4.42 -0.22 3.80
CA ILE A 159 -5.16 -1.48 3.73
C ILE A 159 -5.88 -1.55 2.39
N VAL A 160 -5.41 -2.42 1.51
CA VAL A 160 -6.03 -2.66 0.19
C VAL A 160 -7.18 -3.65 0.29
N ASP A 161 -6.94 -4.70 1.06
CA ASP A 161 -7.90 -5.76 1.32
C ASP A 161 -7.71 -6.33 2.72
N ALA A 162 -8.74 -6.99 3.24
CA ALA A 162 -8.72 -7.67 4.52
C ALA A 162 -9.69 -8.85 4.51
N TRP A 163 -9.29 -9.95 5.14
CA TRP A 163 -10.11 -11.16 5.25
C TRP A 163 -9.77 -11.91 6.54
N VAL A 164 -10.60 -12.90 6.86
CA VAL A 164 -10.40 -13.77 8.03
C VAL A 164 -9.91 -15.13 7.55
N GLU A 165 -8.80 -15.58 8.13
CA GLU A 165 -8.22 -16.89 7.87
C GLU A 165 -8.08 -17.63 9.21
N GLY A 166 -8.97 -18.59 9.45
CA GLY A 166 -9.05 -19.28 10.74
C GLY A 166 -9.29 -18.30 11.89
N ASP A 167 -8.31 -18.17 12.80
CA ASP A 167 -8.33 -17.28 13.96
C ASP A 167 -7.53 -15.98 13.76
N GLN A 168 -7.25 -15.63 12.52
CA GLN A 168 -6.45 -14.46 12.18
C GLN A 168 -7.24 -13.52 11.28
N LEU A 169 -7.19 -12.23 11.59
CA LEU A 169 -7.48 -11.18 10.63
C LEU A 169 -6.22 -10.95 9.79
N VAL A 170 -6.34 -11.05 8.48
CA VAL A 170 -5.23 -10.82 7.55
C VAL A 170 -5.51 -9.55 6.75
N LEU A 171 -4.53 -8.65 6.75
CA LEU A 171 -4.52 -7.41 5.97
C LEU A 171 -3.56 -7.54 4.81
N LEU A 172 -3.90 -6.89 3.69
CA LEU A 172 -3.01 -6.72 2.54
C LEU A 172 -2.70 -5.25 2.31
N SER A 173 -1.42 -4.91 2.19
CA SER A 173 -1.00 -3.55 1.83
C SER A 173 -0.88 -3.34 0.32
N ALA A 174 -0.79 -2.08 -0.11
CA ALA A 174 -0.47 -1.74 -1.51
C ALA A 174 0.92 -2.23 -1.94
N ALA A 175 1.81 -2.51 -0.99
CA ALA A 175 3.10 -3.16 -1.23
C ALA A 175 3.01 -4.69 -1.37
N PHE A 176 1.82 -5.27 -1.23
CA PHE A 176 1.54 -6.71 -1.16
C PHE A 176 2.13 -7.39 0.09
N GLN A 177 2.42 -6.60 1.12
CA GLN A 177 2.78 -7.13 2.43
C GLN A 177 1.52 -7.61 3.13
N ARG A 178 1.60 -8.76 3.80
CA ARG A 178 0.53 -9.27 4.65
C ARG A 178 0.84 -9.00 6.11
N LEU A 179 -0.18 -8.59 6.86
CA LEU A 179 -0.12 -8.50 8.31
C LEU A 179 -1.24 -9.39 8.88
N SER A 180 -0.84 -10.42 9.61
CA SER A 180 -1.77 -11.34 10.29
C SER A 180 -1.87 -10.96 11.76
N ILE A 181 -3.10 -10.75 12.23
CA ILE A 181 -3.43 -10.34 13.60
C ILE A 181 -4.31 -11.42 14.22
N PRO A 182 -3.88 -12.04 15.34
CA PRO A 182 -4.73 -12.96 16.07
C PRO A 182 -5.96 -12.24 16.63
N PHE A 183 -7.16 -12.84 16.49
CA PHE A 183 -8.38 -12.26 17.06
C PHE A 183 -8.27 -12.06 18.58
N SER A 184 -7.55 -12.93 19.28
CA SER A 184 -7.22 -12.77 20.70
C SER A 184 -6.54 -11.44 21.06
N LYS A 185 -5.88 -10.77 20.11
CA LYS A 185 -5.31 -9.42 20.31
C LYS A 185 -6.35 -8.30 20.15
N LEU A 186 -7.46 -8.60 19.49
CA LEU A 186 -8.58 -7.69 19.22
C LEU A 186 -9.71 -7.83 20.26
N ASP A 187 -9.80 -8.95 20.99
CA ASP A 187 -10.86 -9.23 21.97
C ASP A 187 -11.08 -8.08 22.97
N ARG A 188 -10.00 -7.45 23.46
CA ARG A 188 -10.09 -6.33 24.40
C ARG A 188 -10.80 -5.09 23.84
N PHE A 189 -10.94 -4.99 22.53
CA PHE A 189 -11.56 -3.87 21.83
C PHE A 189 -12.91 -4.25 21.21
N LEU A 190 -13.00 -5.45 20.63
CA LEU A 190 -14.18 -5.91 19.90
C LEU A 190 -15.13 -6.73 20.77
N GLY A 191 -14.71 -7.09 21.99
CA GLY A 191 -15.37 -8.08 22.83
C GLY A 191 -15.13 -9.51 22.33
N ASN A 192 -15.80 -10.46 22.95
CA ASN A 192 -15.65 -11.89 22.65
C ASN A 192 -16.64 -12.40 21.58
N ASN A 193 -17.32 -11.49 20.86
CA ASN A 193 -18.26 -11.88 19.82
C ASN A 193 -17.53 -12.01 18.48
N ARG A 194 -17.20 -13.25 18.12
CA ARG A 194 -16.45 -13.54 16.90
C ARG A 194 -17.20 -13.20 15.63
N ASP A 195 -18.52 -13.39 15.58
CA ASP A 195 -19.31 -13.13 14.38
C ASP A 195 -19.33 -11.63 14.07
N GLU A 196 -19.48 -10.79 15.09
CA GLU A 196 -19.36 -9.34 14.94
C GLU A 196 -17.92 -8.91 14.64
N GLY A 197 -16.93 -9.59 15.22
CA GLY A 197 -15.51 -9.38 14.92
C GLY A 197 -15.13 -9.62 13.44
N GLN A 198 -15.91 -10.39 12.68
CA GLN A 198 -15.67 -10.59 11.24
C GLN A 198 -16.39 -9.55 10.36
N ARG A 199 -17.30 -8.77 10.93
CA ARG A 199 -18.08 -7.74 10.22
C ARG A 199 -17.36 -6.40 10.29
N PHE A 200 -16.32 -6.27 9.49
CA PHE A 200 -15.58 -5.02 9.34
C PHE A 200 -15.75 -4.42 7.95
N GLU A 201 -15.49 -3.12 7.88
CA GLU A 201 -15.47 -2.35 6.65
C GLU A 201 -14.08 -1.73 6.46
N ILE A 202 -13.62 -1.65 5.21
CA ILE A 202 -12.39 -0.93 4.87
C ILE A 202 -12.82 0.42 4.31
N ASP A 203 -12.31 1.49 4.90
CA ASP A 203 -12.55 2.86 4.42
C ASP A 203 -12.18 3.03 2.93
N GLU A 204 -12.76 4.01 2.26
CA GLU A 204 -12.65 4.22 0.81
C GLU A 204 -11.20 4.27 0.32
N ASP A 205 -10.33 4.96 1.06
CA ASP A 205 -8.90 5.10 0.73
C ASP A 205 -8.02 4.05 1.43
N GLY A 206 -8.61 3.12 2.19
CA GLY A 206 -7.89 2.04 2.85
C GLY A 206 -7.09 2.48 4.08
N ARG A 207 -7.43 3.60 4.70
CA ARG A 207 -6.68 4.11 5.86
C ARG A 207 -7.00 3.35 7.15
N PHE A 208 -8.25 2.91 7.29
CA PHE A 208 -8.75 2.27 8.48
C PHE A 208 -9.62 1.06 8.13
N LEU A 209 -9.56 0.05 8.99
CA LEU A 209 -10.66 -0.87 9.21
C LEU A 209 -11.61 -0.28 10.23
N TYR A 210 -12.90 -0.45 10.01
CA TYR A 210 -13.97 -0.04 10.90
C TYR A 210 -14.79 -1.25 11.33
N TRP A 211 -15.06 -1.38 12.64
CA TRP A 211 -16.02 -2.33 13.19
C TRP A 211 -17.26 -1.60 13.70
N PRO A 212 -18.39 -1.67 12.97
CA PRO A 212 -19.60 -0.93 13.33
C PRO A 212 -20.14 -1.25 14.73
N HIS A 213 -20.06 -2.52 15.15
CA HIS A 213 -20.64 -2.95 16.44
C HIS A 213 -19.92 -2.39 17.65
N ALA A 214 -18.63 -2.09 17.53
CA ALA A 214 -17.78 -1.58 18.60
C ALA A 214 -17.47 -0.08 18.43
N ASP A 215 -17.84 0.50 17.28
CA ASP A 215 -17.47 1.86 16.86
C ASP A 215 -15.96 2.13 16.90
N VAL A 216 -15.15 1.13 16.48
CA VAL A 216 -13.69 1.21 16.53
C VAL A 216 -13.08 1.28 15.14
N HIS A 217 -12.11 2.16 14.99
CA HIS A 217 -11.29 2.31 13.78
C HIS A 217 -9.85 1.90 14.05
N PHE A 218 -9.28 1.07 13.19
CA PHE A 218 -7.90 0.64 13.26
C PHE A 218 -7.17 0.83 11.94
N GLY A 219 -6.11 1.63 11.96
CA GLY A 219 -5.17 1.75 10.85
C GLY A 219 -4.08 0.68 10.89
N TRP A 220 -3.36 0.52 9.78
CA TRP A 220 -2.31 -0.49 9.63
C TRP A 220 -1.31 -0.48 10.79
N LYS A 221 -0.75 0.69 11.13
CA LYS A 221 0.24 0.80 12.21
C LYS A 221 -0.31 0.46 13.59
N GLN A 222 -1.58 0.79 13.85
CA GLN A 222 -2.20 0.45 15.13
C GLN A 222 -2.34 -1.07 15.25
N LEU A 223 -2.72 -1.75 14.17
CA LEU A 223 -2.81 -3.22 14.15
C LEU A 223 -1.42 -3.86 14.22
N GLU A 224 -0.42 -3.31 13.53
CA GLU A 224 0.97 -3.76 13.63
C GLU A 224 1.50 -3.65 15.07
N GLN A 225 1.14 -2.58 15.78
CA GLN A 225 1.47 -2.39 17.20
C GLN A 225 0.85 -3.44 18.13
N LEU A 226 -0.33 -3.98 17.80
CA LEU A 226 -0.95 -5.03 18.61
C LEU A 226 -0.20 -6.36 18.47
N VAL A 227 0.36 -6.61 17.29
CA VAL A 227 1.12 -7.84 16.99
C VAL A 227 2.55 -7.75 17.49
N ASP A 228 3.23 -6.63 17.23
CA ASP A 228 4.62 -6.39 17.66
C ASP A 228 4.82 -4.95 18.20
N PRO A 229 4.49 -4.72 19.49
CA PRO A 229 4.64 -3.41 20.12
C PRO A 229 6.10 -2.93 20.13
N THR A 230 7.04 -3.86 20.31
CA THR A 230 8.48 -3.59 20.42
C THR A 230 9.07 -3.07 19.12
N LYS A 231 8.76 -3.71 18.00
CA LYS A 231 9.21 -3.28 16.68
C LYS A 231 8.58 -1.94 16.30
N SER A 232 7.30 -1.73 16.64
CA SER A 232 6.65 -0.44 16.39
C SER A 232 7.30 0.72 17.17
N LEU A 233 7.68 0.51 18.44
CA LEU A 233 8.42 1.51 19.21
C LEU A 233 9.79 1.82 18.59
N GLN A 234 10.49 0.79 18.08
CA GLN A 234 11.76 0.99 17.38
C GLN A 234 11.58 1.75 16.06
N ASP A 235 10.52 1.49 15.32
CA ASP A 235 10.25 2.13 14.03
C ASP A 235 9.75 3.57 14.19
N GLN A 236 8.95 3.86 15.23
CA GLN A 236 8.62 5.23 15.61
C GLN A 236 9.87 6.05 15.94
N LYS A 237 10.80 5.47 16.73
CA LYS A 237 12.09 6.10 17.05
C LYS A 237 12.95 6.41 15.82
N LYS A 238 12.75 5.71 14.71
CA LYS A 238 13.46 5.94 13.45
C LYS A 238 12.87 7.07 12.61
N THR A 239 11.62 7.49 12.86
CA THR A 239 10.98 8.56 12.07
C THR A 239 11.65 9.92 12.30
N ASP A 240 11.84 10.69 11.23
CA ASP A 240 12.47 12.01 11.33
C ASP A 240 11.67 12.98 12.18
N ARG A 241 10.33 12.85 12.17
CA ARG A 241 9.44 13.63 13.04
C ARG A 241 9.72 13.32 14.51
N PHE A 242 9.82 12.04 14.88
CA PHE A 242 10.15 11.65 16.25
C PHE A 242 11.52 12.17 16.65
N LYS A 243 12.56 11.96 15.82
CA LYS A 243 13.93 12.43 16.12
C LYS A 243 13.97 13.94 16.36
N ARG A 244 13.24 14.74 15.55
CA ARG A 244 13.13 16.19 15.74
C ARG A 244 12.42 16.56 17.03
N LEU A 245 11.28 15.94 17.33
CA LEU A 245 10.54 16.21 18.57
C LEU A 245 11.35 15.83 19.80
N TYR A 246 12.01 14.68 19.75
CA TYR A 246 12.91 14.19 20.78
C TYR A 246 14.10 15.13 21.00
N GLY A 247 14.81 15.50 19.93
CA GLY A 247 15.92 16.45 20.01
C GLY A 247 15.49 17.81 20.57
N ASN A 248 14.34 18.31 20.14
CA ASN A 248 13.76 19.54 20.69
C ASN A 248 13.41 19.42 22.18
N ALA A 249 12.92 18.26 22.64
CA ALA A 249 12.64 18.03 24.05
C ALA A 249 13.92 18.04 24.89
N VAL A 250 14.99 17.37 24.42
CA VAL A 250 16.32 17.40 25.06
C VAL A 250 16.84 18.83 25.15
N ARG A 251 16.76 19.60 24.05
CA ARG A 251 17.17 21.00 24.01
C ARG A 251 16.40 21.86 25.00
N LYS A 252 15.07 21.74 25.01
CA LYS A 252 14.20 22.49 25.93
C LYS A 252 14.51 22.17 27.37
N LEU A 253 14.73 20.89 27.70
CA LEU A 253 15.11 20.48 29.04
C LEU A 253 16.44 21.11 29.46
N ARG A 254 17.47 21.02 28.59
CA ARG A 254 18.78 21.66 28.82
C ARG A 254 18.65 23.17 29.05
N GLU A 255 17.96 23.87 28.15
CA GLU A 255 17.77 25.33 28.23
C GLU A 255 16.97 25.72 29.48
N SER A 256 15.97 24.92 29.89
CA SER A 256 15.19 25.16 31.11
C SER A 256 16.01 25.05 32.39
N ALA A 257 17.12 24.28 32.36
CA ALA A 257 18.07 24.19 33.45
C ALA A 257 19.22 25.22 33.34
N GLY A 258 19.17 26.12 32.35
CA GLY A 258 20.19 27.15 32.13
C GLY A 258 21.54 26.64 31.59
N LEU A 259 21.61 25.36 31.21
CA LEU A 259 22.86 24.72 30.79
C LEU A 259 23.20 25.07 29.34
N LYS A 260 24.46 25.42 29.07
CA LYS A 260 25.00 25.56 27.70
C LYS A 260 25.38 24.19 27.13
N GLN A 261 25.48 24.11 25.80
CA GLN A 261 25.87 22.87 25.14
C GLN A 261 27.29 22.40 25.52
N THR A 262 28.18 23.34 25.83
CA THR A 262 29.56 23.07 26.28
C THR A 262 29.66 22.61 27.72
N GLU A 263 28.57 22.69 28.50
CA GLU A 263 28.56 22.40 29.94
C GLU A 263 28.12 20.95 30.24
N ILE A 264 27.82 20.15 29.21
CA ILE A 264 27.47 18.75 29.37
C ILE A 264 28.74 17.88 29.30
N ASP A 265 29.29 17.54 30.45
CA ASP A 265 30.50 16.73 30.53
C ASP A 265 30.32 15.33 29.91
N GLY A 266 31.34 14.88 29.18
CA GLY A 266 31.32 13.63 28.41
C GLY A 266 30.56 13.70 27.07
N LEU A 267 30.04 14.87 26.66
CA LEU A 267 29.49 15.10 25.32
C LEU A 267 30.18 16.28 24.64
N THR A 268 30.55 16.10 23.37
CA THR A 268 31.03 17.23 22.56
C THR A 268 29.85 18.11 22.10
N ASP A 269 30.10 19.41 21.95
CA ASP A 269 29.12 20.37 21.42
C ASP A 269 28.49 19.88 20.10
N ARG A 270 29.31 19.33 19.21
CA ARG A 270 28.85 18.75 17.94
C ARG A 270 27.93 17.54 18.12
N GLN A 271 28.24 16.63 19.04
CA GLN A 271 27.40 15.47 19.33
C GLN A 271 26.06 15.90 19.93
N LEU A 272 26.10 16.83 20.88
CA LEU A 272 24.90 17.35 21.52
C LEU A 272 24.01 18.11 20.53
N ARG A 273 24.59 18.96 19.68
CA ARG A 273 23.89 19.68 18.62
C ARG A 273 23.18 18.73 17.65
N ARG A 274 23.81 17.61 17.28
CA ARG A 274 23.22 16.58 16.40
C ARG A 274 22.06 15.84 17.05
N ILE A 275 22.14 15.62 18.36
CA ILE A 275 21.03 15.03 19.13
C ILE A 275 19.86 16.02 19.18
N GLU A 276 20.13 17.28 19.50
CA GLU A 276 19.12 18.33 19.61
C GLU A 276 18.47 18.69 18.26
N SER A 277 19.19 18.58 17.14
CA SER A 277 18.63 18.79 15.80
C SER A 277 17.85 17.58 15.26
N GLY A 278 17.89 16.43 15.96
CA GLY A 278 17.28 15.18 15.52
C GLY A 278 18.03 14.48 14.38
N GLU A 279 19.29 14.85 14.12
CA GLU A 279 20.17 14.15 13.18
C GLU A 279 20.60 12.78 13.73
N GLN A 280 20.72 12.65 15.05
CA GLN A 280 21.14 11.43 15.72
C GLN A 280 20.31 11.19 17.00
N MET A 281 20.02 9.93 17.32
CA MET A 281 19.46 9.57 18.62
C MET A 281 20.53 9.61 19.71
N ALA A 282 20.15 10.06 20.91
CA ALA A 282 21.03 10.00 22.07
C ALA A 282 21.33 8.53 22.42
N SER A 283 22.60 8.20 22.60
CA SER A 283 23.00 6.91 23.17
C SER A 283 22.72 6.87 24.68
N SER A 284 22.73 5.67 25.29
CA SER A 284 22.58 5.54 26.75
C SER A 284 23.60 6.41 27.50
N LYS A 285 24.87 6.38 27.06
CA LYS A 285 25.93 7.19 27.64
C LYS A 285 25.67 8.70 27.52
N ALA A 286 25.12 9.14 26.38
CA ALA A 286 24.75 10.54 26.20
C ALA A 286 23.60 10.97 27.13
N LEU A 287 22.62 10.09 27.32
CA LEU A 287 21.52 10.32 28.27
C LEU A 287 22.01 10.39 29.71
N GLU A 288 22.96 9.54 30.09
CA GLU A 288 23.58 9.58 31.41
C GLU A 288 24.36 10.88 31.64
N SER A 289 25.14 11.34 30.65
CA SER A 289 25.84 12.63 30.71
C SER A 289 24.87 13.80 30.86
N LEU A 290 23.79 13.82 30.08
CA LEU A 290 22.74 14.83 30.19
C LEU A 290 22.09 14.79 31.59
N ALA A 291 21.70 13.61 32.06
CA ALA A 291 21.07 13.45 33.37
C ALA A 291 21.97 13.89 34.53
N LYS A 292 23.29 13.65 34.43
CA LYS A 292 24.28 14.11 35.43
C LYS A 292 24.40 15.63 35.46
N ALA A 293 24.40 16.29 34.30
CA ALA A 293 24.49 17.75 34.23
C ALA A 293 23.23 18.46 34.77
N HIS A 294 22.11 17.75 34.87
CA HIS A 294 20.83 18.24 35.42
C HIS A 294 20.66 18.02 36.92
N ARG A 295 21.63 17.42 37.61
CA ARG A 295 21.64 17.28 39.08
C ARG A 295 22.43 18.42 39.70
#